data_AF-G8PEE9-F1
#
_entry.id   AF-G8PEE9-F1
#
_cell.length_a   1.000
_cell.length_b   1.000
_cell.length_c   1.000
_cell.angle_alpha   90.00
_cell.angle_beta   90.00
_cell.angle_gamma   90.00
#
_symmetry.space_group_name_H-M   'P 1'
#
loop_
_entity.id
_entity.type
_entity.pdbx_description
1 polymer ?
#
loop_
_entity_poly.entity_id
_entity_poly.type
_entity_poly.pdbx_seq_one_letter_code
_entity_poly.pdbx_strand_id
1 'polypeptide(L)'
;MPQTDAQKRAQKKYNEKNKEKRKVMSYRNSARTFIRSYANDEDLLEFSGLIQERYRINKLLRRLDGVRSYINNPNFLNKNHLNIKIWRRSVDLLNDRLENGKSTTDWDSWFKKNIEPKFSKEEPVVEIIHKNKSRFYNGNRAYDILDWLD
;
A
#
# COMPACT_ATOMS: atom_id res chain seq x y z
N MET A 1 -39.66 -3.31 18.76
CA MET A 1 -39.89 -1.97 19.38
C MET A 1 -39.19 -0.91 18.54
N PRO A 2 -39.84 0.22 18.21
CA PRO A 2 -39.21 1.31 17.49
C PRO A 2 -38.13 1.98 18.34
N GLN A 3 -37.01 2.39 17.72
CA GLN A 3 -35.93 3.10 18.42
C GLN A 3 -36.42 4.44 18.98
N THR A 4 -36.08 4.72 20.25
CA THR A 4 -36.34 6.02 20.87
C THR A 4 -35.47 7.11 20.23
N ASP A 5 -35.90 8.37 20.29
CA ASP A 5 -35.11 9.47 19.73
C ASP A 5 -33.76 9.65 20.43
N ALA A 6 -33.67 9.28 21.71
CA ALA A 6 -32.40 9.20 22.44
C ALA A 6 -31.46 8.12 21.84
N GLN A 7 -31.99 6.93 21.54
CA GLN A 7 -31.24 5.86 20.87
C GLN A 7 -30.82 6.26 19.46
N LYS A 8 -31.68 6.94 18.68
CA LYS A 8 -31.33 7.45 17.35
C LYS A 8 -30.19 8.47 17.41
N ARG A 9 -30.24 9.43 18.35
CA ARG A 9 -29.17 10.43 18.56
C ARG A 9 -27.87 9.78 19.00
N ALA A 10 -27.93 8.82 19.93
CA ALA A 10 -26.75 8.06 20.37
C ALA A 10 -26.14 7.25 19.21
N GLN A 11 -26.97 6.57 18.42
CA GLN A 11 -26.51 5.83 17.24
C GLN A 11 -25.89 6.76 16.20
N LYS A 12 -26.48 7.94 15.96
CA LYS A 12 -25.93 8.95 15.05
C LYS A 12 -24.54 9.42 15.49
N LYS A 13 -24.38 9.76 16.77
CA LYS A 13 -23.08 10.19 17.33
C LYS A 13 -22.03 9.08 17.25
N TYR A 14 -22.41 7.84 17.57
CA TYR A 14 -21.52 6.68 17.40
C TYR A 14 -21.14 6.46 15.93
N ASN A 15 -22.11 6.59 15.03
CA ASN A 15 -21.93 6.45 13.60
C ASN A 15 -20.95 7.49 13.04
N GLU A 16 -21.09 8.75 13.43
CA GLU A 16 -20.20 9.84 13.04
C GLU A 16 -18.76 9.59 13.52
N LYS A 17 -18.58 9.20 14.79
CA LYS A 17 -17.26 8.88 15.35
C LYS A 17 -16.60 7.66 14.70
N ASN A 18 -17.38 6.72 14.18
CA ASN A 18 -16.90 5.46 13.60
C ASN A 18 -17.11 5.37 12.08
N LYS A 19 -17.09 6.50 11.37
CA LYS A 19 -17.37 6.57 9.92
C LYS A 19 -16.54 5.58 9.09
N GLU A 20 -15.22 5.53 9.29
CA GLU A 20 -14.34 4.63 8.54
C GLU A 20 -14.61 3.15 8.85
N LYS A 21 -14.79 2.80 10.13
CA LYS A 21 -15.13 1.43 10.53
C LYS A 21 -16.44 0.96 9.90
N ARG A 22 -17.45 1.84 9.86
CA ARG A 22 -18.73 1.55 9.19
C ARG A 22 -18.59 1.40 7.69
N LYS A 23 -17.82 2.29 7.04
CA LYS A 23 -17.54 2.22 5.61
C LYS A 23 -16.95 0.85 5.25
N VAL A 24 -15.91 0.41 5.96
CA VAL A 24 -15.29 -0.91 5.76
C VAL A 24 -16.29 -2.05 5.99
N MET A 25 -17.08 -1.99 7.07
CA MET A 25 -18.09 -3.02 7.36
C MET A 25 -19.19 -3.09 6.29
N SER A 26 -19.63 -1.94 5.78
CA SER A 26 -20.62 -1.87 4.70
C SER A 26 -20.10 -2.56 3.45
N TYR A 27 -18.90 -2.20 2.97
CA TYR A 27 -18.31 -2.84 1.80
C TYR A 27 -18.08 -4.34 2.01
N ARG A 28 -17.63 -4.75 3.19
CA ARG A 28 -17.47 -6.17 3.53
C ARG A 28 -18.78 -6.93 3.43
N ASN A 29 -19.88 -6.35 3.93
CA ASN A 29 -21.19 -6.99 3.87
C ASN A 29 -21.71 -7.05 2.43
N SER A 30 -21.60 -5.96 1.67
CA SER A 30 -21.97 -5.94 0.24
C SER A 30 -21.20 -6.99 -0.57
N ALA A 31 -19.88 -7.09 -0.38
CA ALA A 31 -19.04 -8.09 -1.05
C ALA A 31 -19.47 -9.51 -0.68
N ARG A 32 -19.76 -9.79 0.60
CA ARG A 32 -20.27 -11.10 1.03
C ARG A 32 -21.60 -11.44 0.35
N THR A 33 -22.53 -10.49 0.31
CA THR A 33 -23.83 -10.72 -0.33
C THR A 33 -23.67 -10.97 -1.83
N PHE A 34 -22.82 -10.19 -2.50
CA PHE A 34 -22.50 -10.35 -3.92
C PHE A 34 -21.94 -11.74 -4.22
N ILE A 35 -20.84 -12.12 -3.55
CA ILE A 35 -20.19 -13.42 -3.75
C ILE A 35 -21.15 -14.59 -3.48
N ARG A 36 -22.04 -14.47 -2.48
CA ARG A 36 -22.94 -15.57 -2.09
C ARG A 36 -24.19 -15.71 -2.96
N SER A 37 -24.66 -14.62 -3.56
CA SER A 37 -26.02 -14.57 -4.12
C SER A 37 -26.08 -14.12 -5.57
N TYR A 38 -25.02 -13.50 -6.09
CA TYR A 38 -25.03 -12.85 -7.41
C TYR A 38 -23.84 -13.22 -8.29
N ALA A 39 -22.68 -13.55 -7.71
CA ALA A 39 -21.47 -13.84 -8.47
C ALA A 39 -21.63 -15.09 -9.36
N ASN A 40 -21.24 -14.95 -10.63
CA ASN A 40 -21.09 -16.07 -11.56
C ASN A 40 -19.65 -16.61 -11.55
N ASP A 41 -19.35 -17.62 -12.36
CA ASP A 41 -18.02 -18.25 -12.40
C ASP A 41 -16.90 -17.28 -12.84
N GLU A 42 -17.20 -16.34 -13.75
CA GLU A 42 -16.24 -15.32 -14.18
C GLU A 42 -15.91 -14.33 -13.06
N ASP A 43 -16.94 -13.85 -12.33
CA ASP A 43 -16.77 -12.99 -11.16
C ASP A 43 -15.93 -13.68 -10.08
N LEU A 44 -16.21 -14.96 -9.81
CA LEU A 44 -15.48 -15.75 -8.81
C LEU A 44 -14.02 -15.94 -9.20
N LEU A 45 -13.74 -16.16 -10.49
CA LEU A 45 -12.38 -16.26 -11.02
C LEU A 45 -11.63 -14.93 -10.86
N GLU A 46 -12.25 -13.81 -11.25
CA GLU A 46 -11.68 -12.48 -11.07
C GLU A 46 -11.37 -12.19 -9.59
N PHE A 47 -12.35 -12.42 -8.70
CA PHE A 47 -12.18 -12.17 -7.27
C PHE A 47 -11.14 -13.07 -6.63
N SER A 48 -11.01 -14.32 -7.08
CA SER A 48 -9.91 -15.20 -6.66
C SER A 48 -8.56 -14.55 -6.96
N GLY A 49 -8.39 -14.00 -8.17
CA GLY A 49 -7.19 -13.22 -8.54
C GLY A 49 -6.95 -12.02 -7.62
N LEU A 50 -7.98 -11.20 -7.37
CA LEU A 50 -7.90 -10.05 -6.48
C LEU A 50 -7.53 -10.44 -5.03
N ILE A 51 -8.07 -11.55 -4.54
CA ILE A 51 -7.80 -12.08 -3.21
C ILE A 51 -6.34 -12.53 -3.10
N GLN A 52 -5.83 -13.28 -4.09
CA GLN A 52 -4.43 -13.72 -4.11
C GLN A 52 -3.47 -12.52 -4.14
N GLU A 53 -3.74 -11.54 -4.98
CA GLU A 53 -2.92 -10.32 -5.05
C GLU A 53 -2.95 -9.56 -3.72
N ARG A 54 -4.12 -9.44 -3.06
CA ARG A 54 -4.21 -8.81 -1.75
C ARG A 54 -3.43 -9.57 -0.67
N TYR A 55 -3.44 -10.91 -0.67
CA TYR A 55 -2.62 -11.70 0.24
C TYR A 55 -1.13 -11.46 0.03
N ARG A 56 -0.69 -11.43 -1.24
CA ARG A 56 0.70 -11.13 -1.62
C ARG A 56 1.13 -9.75 -1.11
N ILE A 57 0.31 -8.72 -1.34
CA ILE A 57 0.56 -7.36 -0.87
C ILE A 57 0.63 -7.31 0.65
N ASN A 58 -0.31 -7.95 1.37
CA ASN A 58 -0.31 -7.99 2.83
C ASN A 58 0.97 -8.62 3.39
N LYS A 59 1.52 -9.66 2.73
CA LYS A 59 2.80 -10.27 3.12
C LYS A 59 3.95 -9.29 2.96
N LEU A 60 3.99 -8.53 1.87
CA LEU A 60 5.01 -7.49 1.63
C LEU A 60 4.91 -6.36 2.66
N LEU A 61 3.69 -5.91 2.97
CA LEU A 61 3.47 -4.86 3.97
C LEU A 61 4.00 -5.23 5.35
N ARG A 62 3.85 -6.49 5.79
CA ARG A 62 4.42 -6.96 7.07
C ARG A 62 5.94 -6.88 7.13
N ARG A 63 6.61 -7.03 5.98
CA ARG A 63 8.08 -6.97 5.90
C ARG A 63 8.61 -5.54 5.86
N LEU A 64 7.77 -4.58 5.48
CA LEU A 64 8.12 -3.16 5.57
C LEU A 64 8.37 -2.72 7.01
N ASP A 65 7.84 -3.41 8.02
CA ASP A 65 8.11 -3.08 9.42
C ASP A 65 9.60 -3.29 9.76
N GLY A 66 10.24 -4.31 9.19
CA GLY A 66 11.69 -4.49 9.28
C GLY A 66 12.46 -3.37 8.59
N VAL A 67 12.07 -3.01 7.36
CA VAL A 67 12.66 -1.87 6.62
C VAL A 67 12.51 -0.56 7.41
N ARG A 68 11.36 -0.33 8.05
CA ARG A 68 11.10 0.83 8.89
C ARG A 68 12.03 0.91 10.10
N SER A 69 12.44 -0.23 10.67
CA SER A 69 13.43 -0.26 11.74
C SER A 69 14.73 0.41 11.32
N TYR A 70 15.24 0.10 10.13
CA TYR A 70 16.45 0.73 9.57
C TYR A 70 16.25 2.21 9.23
N ILE A 71 15.07 2.58 8.70
CA ILE A 71 14.73 3.99 8.45
C ILE A 71 14.79 4.82 9.74
N ASN A 72 14.37 4.23 10.86
CA ASN A 72 14.37 4.88 12.16
C ASN A 72 15.73 4.83 12.88
N ASN A 73 16.80 4.33 12.22
CA ASN A 73 18.15 4.27 12.76
C ASN A 73 19.09 5.24 12.02
N PRO A 74 19.25 6.50 12.50
CA PRO A 74 20.11 7.49 11.86
C PRO A 74 21.58 7.07 11.77
N ASN A 75 22.09 6.31 12.76
CA ASN A 75 23.49 5.88 12.78
C ASN A 75 23.78 4.94 11.61
N PHE A 76 22.90 3.97 11.38
CA PHE A 76 22.99 3.05 10.24
C PHE A 76 22.91 3.81 8.90
N LEU A 77 21.93 4.72 8.76
CA LEU A 77 21.74 5.50 7.53
C LEU A 77 22.95 6.37 7.21
N ASN A 78 23.51 7.05 8.22
CA ASN A 78 24.67 7.92 8.05
C ASN A 78 25.94 7.12 7.74
N LYS A 79 26.19 6.02 8.46
CA LYS A 79 27.34 5.12 8.24
C LYS A 79 27.37 4.60 6.80
N ASN A 80 26.19 4.23 6.28
CA ASN A 80 26.05 3.62 4.97
C ASN A 80 25.70 4.62 3.85
N HIS A 81 25.59 5.92 4.16
CA HIS A 81 25.17 6.99 3.23
C HIS A 81 23.87 6.66 2.48
N LEU A 82 22.86 6.18 3.21
CA LEU A 82 21.57 5.74 2.69
C LEU A 82 20.46 6.75 2.99
N ASN A 83 19.56 6.94 2.03
CA ASN A 83 18.24 7.51 2.25
C ASN A 83 17.21 6.53 1.70
N ILE A 84 16.24 6.15 2.53
CA ILE A 84 15.27 5.11 2.21
C ILE A 84 13.87 5.72 2.27
N LYS A 85 13.09 5.53 1.19
CA LYS A 85 11.69 5.94 1.11
C LYS A 85 10.80 4.73 0.86
N ILE A 86 9.64 4.70 1.52
CA ILE A 86 8.63 3.65 1.33
C ILE A 86 7.41 4.27 0.68
N TRP A 87 7.09 3.80 -0.52
CA TRP A 87 5.87 4.12 -1.24
C TRP A 87 4.86 3.00 -0.99
N ARG A 88 3.68 3.35 -0.44
CA ARG A 88 2.67 2.33 -0.07
C ARG A 88 2.14 1.60 -1.29
N ARG A 89 2.06 2.30 -2.42
CA ARG A 89 1.73 1.78 -3.74
C ARG A 89 2.75 2.31 -4.74
N SER A 90 3.02 1.56 -5.80
CA SER A 90 3.89 2.02 -6.88
C SER A 90 3.32 3.28 -7.57
N VAL A 91 1.99 3.42 -7.65
CA VAL A 91 1.37 4.64 -8.19
C VAL A 91 1.63 5.87 -7.31
N ASP A 92 1.80 5.72 -6.00
CA ASP A 92 2.12 6.84 -5.12
C ASP A 92 3.53 7.40 -5.43
N LEU A 93 4.46 6.53 -5.86
CA LEU A 93 5.77 6.95 -6.39
C LEU A 93 5.62 7.75 -7.68
N LEU A 94 4.74 7.33 -8.61
CA LEU A 94 4.50 8.07 -9.85
C LEU A 94 3.93 9.46 -9.56
N ASN A 95 2.92 9.54 -8.69
CA ASN A 95 2.29 10.82 -8.32
C ASN A 95 3.32 11.78 -7.72
N ASP A 96 4.17 11.31 -6.80
CA ASP A 96 5.25 12.14 -6.25
C ASP A 96 6.22 12.62 -7.34
N ARG A 97 6.55 11.77 -8.32
CA ARG A 97 7.44 12.18 -9.42
C ARG A 97 6.79 13.17 -10.37
N LEU A 98 5.49 13.07 -10.62
CA LEU A 98 4.76 14.06 -11.42
C LEU A 98 4.65 15.42 -10.71
N GLU A 99 4.52 15.43 -9.38
CA GLU A 99 4.39 16.64 -8.58
C GLU A 99 5.75 17.30 -8.27
N ASN A 100 6.74 16.51 -7.83
CA ASN A 100 7.99 16.98 -7.26
C ASN A 100 9.23 16.63 -8.11
N GLY A 101 9.06 15.86 -9.18
CA GLY A 101 10.15 15.45 -10.04
C GLY A 101 10.65 16.56 -10.95
N LYS A 102 11.72 16.27 -11.69
CA LYS A 102 12.25 17.18 -12.71
C LYS A 102 11.24 17.34 -13.84
N SER A 103 10.87 18.59 -14.16
CA SER A 103 9.90 18.91 -15.21
C SER A 103 10.32 18.46 -16.61
N THR A 104 11.62 18.31 -16.85
CA THR A 104 12.18 17.85 -18.13
C THR A 104 12.07 16.34 -18.35
N THR A 105 11.63 15.58 -17.33
CA THR A 105 11.53 14.12 -17.40
C THR A 105 10.08 13.71 -17.61
N ASP A 106 9.83 12.88 -18.63
CA ASP A 106 8.55 12.18 -18.77
C ASP A 106 8.47 11.03 -17.76
N TRP A 107 7.85 11.32 -16.62
CA TRP A 107 7.73 10.38 -15.51
C TRP A 107 6.77 9.23 -15.79
N ASP A 108 5.77 9.42 -16.66
CA ASP A 108 4.84 8.34 -17.04
C ASP A 108 5.58 7.29 -17.87
N SER A 109 6.29 7.73 -18.92
CA SER A 109 7.12 6.84 -19.73
C SER A 109 8.24 6.19 -18.90
N TRP A 110 8.86 6.95 -17.99
CA TRP A 110 9.87 6.40 -17.08
C TRP A 110 9.28 5.30 -16.17
N PHE A 111 8.09 5.52 -15.62
CA PHE A 111 7.44 4.57 -14.72
C PHE A 111 7.06 3.27 -15.42
N LYS A 112 6.43 3.38 -16.60
CA LYS A 112 6.09 2.24 -17.47
C LYS A 112 7.32 1.41 -17.84
N LYS A 113 8.48 2.05 -18.00
CA LYS A 113 9.73 1.37 -18.34
C LYS A 113 10.43 0.75 -17.13
N ASN A 114 10.45 1.42 -15.98
CA ASN A 114 11.36 1.08 -14.88
C ASN A 114 10.69 0.42 -13.68
N ILE A 115 9.40 0.69 -13.46
CA ILE A 115 8.64 0.28 -12.26
C ILE A 115 7.54 -0.72 -12.61
N GLU A 116 6.63 -0.39 -13.53
CA GLU A 116 5.48 -1.24 -13.87
C GLU A 116 5.84 -2.69 -14.27
N PRO A 117 6.98 -2.97 -14.94
CA PRO A 117 7.37 -4.35 -15.25
C PRO A 117 7.77 -5.19 -14.03
N LYS A 118 8.06 -4.55 -12.88
CA LYS A 118 8.60 -5.19 -11.68
C LYS A 118 7.61 -5.17 -10.50
N PHE A 119 6.64 -4.26 -10.52
CA PHE A 119 5.74 -4.01 -9.40
C PHE A 119 4.32 -3.85 -9.92
N SER A 120 3.36 -4.49 -9.24
CA SER A 120 1.95 -4.19 -9.51
C SER A 120 1.59 -2.79 -9.01
N LYS A 121 0.48 -2.22 -9.51
CA LYS A 121 0.01 -0.87 -9.14
C LYS A 121 -0.20 -0.71 -7.63
N GLU A 122 -0.67 -1.78 -6.98
CA GLU A 122 -1.01 -1.78 -5.55
C GLU A 122 0.14 -2.28 -4.66
N GLU A 123 1.28 -2.63 -5.25
CA GLU A 123 2.43 -3.15 -4.51
C GLU A 123 3.27 -2.02 -3.90
N PRO A 124 3.70 -2.17 -2.63
CA PRO A 124 4.61 -1.20 -2.03
C PRO A 124 5.99 -1.27 -2.67
N VAL A 125 6.59 -0.10 -2.87
CA VAL A 125 7.93 0.05 -3.43
C VAL A 125 8.83 0.70 -2.39
N VAL A 126 9.97 0.07 -2.11
CA VAL A 126 11.04 0.65 -1.30
C VAL A 126 12.08 1.24 -2.25
N GLU A 127 12.26 2.55 -2.16
CA GLU A 127 13.33 3.26 -2.85
C GLU A 127 14.52 3.40 -1.89
N ILE A 128 15.64 2.78 -2.24
CA ILE A 128 16.91 2.94 -1.54
C ILE A 128 17.80 3.86 -2.39
N ILE A 129 18.17 4.99 -1.82
CA ILE A 129 19.01 6.01 -2.44
C ILE A 129 20.39 5.92 -1.79
N HIS A 130 21.40 5.61 -2.58
CA HIS A 130 22.79 5.58 -2.15
C HIS A 130 23.63 6.44 -3.09
N LYS A 131 24.34 7.44 -2.54
CA LYS A 131 25.17 8.37 -3.32
C LYS A 131 24.43 8.94 -4.55
N ASN A 132 23.22 9.47 -4.34
CA ASN A 132 22.32 10.03 -5.37
C ASN A 132 21.84 9.06 -6.47
N LYS A 133 22.00 7.74 -6.26
CA LYS A 133 21.45 6.72 -7.16
C LYS A 133 20.31 5.99 -6.48
N SER A 134 19.10 6.15 -7.01
CA SER A 134 17.92 5.42 -6.56
C SER A 134 17.87 4.01 -7.13
N ARG A 135 17.56 3.04 -6.29
CA ARG A 135 17.16 1.68 -6.69
C ARG A 135 15.86 1.31 -6.01
N PHE A 136 15.04 0.52 -6.71
CA PHE A 136 13.68 0.19 -6.30
C PHE A 136 13.56 -1.30 -6.05
N TYR A 137 13.00 -1.66 -4.91
CA TYR A 137 12.88 -3.05 -4.45
C TYR A 137 11.51 -3.28 -3.80
N ASN A 138 11.07 -4.54 -3.75
CA ASN A 138 9.93 -4.92 -2.92
C ASN A 138 10.38 -5.00 -1.45
N GLY A 139 9.41 -5.11 -0.53
CA GLY A 139 9.70 -5.13 0.91
C GLY A 139 10.70 -6.22 1.34
N ASN A 140 10.62 -7.42 0.76
CA ASN A 140 11.53 -8.52 1.09
C ASN A 140 12.96 -8.20 0.67
N ARG A 141 13.17 -7.88 -0.61
CA ARG A 141 14.52 -7.64 -1.14
C ARG A 141 15.14 -6.39 -0.53
N ALA A 142 14.34 -5.38 -0.22
CA ALA A 142 14.81 -4.22 0.52
C ALA A 142 15.29 -4.60 1.92
N TYR A 143 14.52 -5.41 2.65
CA TYR A 143 14.92 -5.91 3.97
C TYR A 143 16.24 -6.68 3.88
N ASP A 144 16.35 -7.66 2.98
CA ASP A 144 17.54 -8.49 2.84
C ASP A 144 18.80 -7.66 2.52
N ILE A 145 18.67 -6.61 1.70
CA ILE A 145 19.78 -5.70 1.39
C ILE A 145 20.20 -4.90 2.63
N LEU A 146 19.24 -4.43 3.43
CA LEU A 146 19.52 -3.62 4.61
C LEU A 146 20.11 -4.47 5.75
N ASP A 147 19.58 -5.68 5.93
CA ASP A 147 20.07 -6.68 6.88
C ASP A 147 21.51 -7.09 6.57
N TRP A 148 21.87 -7.22 5.28
CA TRP A 148 23.26 -7.47 4.86
C TRP A 148 24.22 -6.30 5.11
N LEU A 149 23.71 -5.06 5.20
CA LEU A 149 24.53 -3.85 5.38
C LEU A 149 24.74 -3.45 6.85
N ASP A 150 24.02 -4.08 7.78
CA ASP A 150 24.07 -3.79 9.23
C ASP A 150 25.31 -4.44 9.86
#